data_AF-A0A060CD51-F1
#
_entry.id   AF-A0A060CD51-F1
#
_cell.length_a   1.000
_cell.length_b   1.000
_cell.length_c   1.000
_cell.angle_alpha   90.00
_cell.angle_beta   90.00
_cell.angle_gamma   90.00
#
_symmetry.space_group_name_H-M   'P 1'
#
loop_
_entity.id
_entity.type
_entity.pdbx_description
1 polymer ?
#
loop_
_entity_poly.entity_id
_entity_poly.type
_entity_poly.pdbx_seq_one_letter_code
_entity_poly.pdbx_strand_id
1 'polypeptide(L)'
;GTVMSDWTGTYSTAEAINAGLDLEMPGPAKFRGVLLQHALLAKTVSLRALDERVKNVLRLVHRVQASKIPERAPETERNLPEDRELLKELAYEGIVLLKNDDKVLPLNRRKKVLVVGPNAPYAIYSGGGSALSTPYYYVSPLEAITSIVGDEKVVYDFGAY
;
A
#
# COMPACT_ATOMS: atom_id res chain seq x y z
N GLY A 1 -8.04 -10.13 -17.52
CA GLY A 1 -7.53 -8.86 -16.97
C GLY A 1 -6.20 -8.57 -17.63
N THR A 2 -5.35 -7.78 -16.99
CA THR A 2 -3.94 -7.58 -17.42
C THR A 2 -3.05 -8.17 -16.33
N VAL A 3 -2.15 -9.07 -16.69
CA VAL A 3 -1.16 -9.66 -15.77
C VAL A 3 0.15 -8.92 -15.96
N MET A 4 0.64 -8.29 -14.90
CA MET A 4 1.94 -7.64 -14.86
C MET A 4 2.87 -8.37 -13.92
N SER A 5 4.17 -8.37 -14.21
CA SER A 5 5.16 -8.91 -13.28
C SER A 5 5.29 -7.99 -12.09
N ASP A 6 5.71 -8.55 -10.95
CA ASP A 6 6.37 -7.74 -9.93
C ASP A 6 7.67 -7.14 -10.50
N TRP A 7 8.30 -6.22 -9.77
CA TRP A 7 9.52 -5.54 -10.18
C TRP A 7 10.63 -6.55 -10.44
N THR A 8 11.11 -6.59 -11.69
CA THR A 8 12.13 -7.54 -12.18
C THR A 8 11.74 -9.02 -12.09
N GLY A 9 10.47 -9.32 -11.81
CA GLY A 9 9.93 -10.67 -11.65
C GLY A 9 9.65 -11.42 -12.95
N THR A 10 10.36 -11.08 -14.02
CA THR A 10 10.29 -11.79 -15.31
C THR A 10 11.61 -12.50 -15.53
N TYR A 11 11.58 -13.77 -15.96
CA TYR A 11 12.79 -14.61 -16.07
C TYR A 11 13.00 -15.22 -17.45
N SER A 12 12.08 -14.98 -18.39
CA SER A 12 12.19 -15.49 -19.75
C SER A 12 11.37 -14.66 -20.73
N THR A 13 11.63 -14.86 -22.02
CA THR A 13 10.88 -14.22 -23.09
C THR A 13 9.68 -15.07 -23.50
N ALA A 14 9.92 -16.26 -24.05
CA ALA A 14 8.87 -17.05 -24.71
C ALA A 14 7.91 -17.68 -23.70
N GLU A 15 8.44 -18.32 -22.66
CA GLU A 15 7.66 -19.01 -21.64
C GLU A 15 6.76 -18.02 -20.90
N ALA A 16 7.27 -16.84 -20.52
CA ALA A 16 6.48 -15.82 -19.86
C ALA A 16 5.32 -15.30 -20.72
N ILE A 17 5.56 -15.02 -22.01
CA ILE A 17 4.52 -14.55 -22.93
C ILE A 17 3.46 -15.64 -23.17
N ASN A 18 3.91 -16.88 -23.39
CA ASN A 18 3.01 -18.01 -23.62
C ASN A 18 2.21 -18.38 -22.37
N ALA A 19 2.78 -18.18 -21.18
CA ALA A 19 2.09 -18.35 -19.89
C ALA A 19 1.10 -17.22 -19.56
N GLY A 20 1.06 -16.14 -20.36
CA GLY A 20 0.07 -15.08 -20.22
C GLY A 20 0.53 -13.85 -19.46
N LEU A 21 1.83 -13.63 -19.26
CA LEU A 21 2.34 -12.36 -18.75
C LEU A 21 2.09 -11.26 -19.79
N ASP A 22 1.31 -10.24 -19.46
CA ASP A 22 0.93 -9.18 -20.40
C ASP A 22 1.93 -8.01 -20.38
N LEU A 23 2.47 -7.64 -19.21
CA LEU A 23 3.40 -6.51 -19.04
C LEU A 23 4.60 -6.89 -18.16
N GLU A 24 5.82 -6.61 -18.65
CA GLU A 24 7.07 -6.74 -17.88
C GLU A 24 7.37 -5.42 -17.17
N MET A 25 7.72 -5.49 -15.89
CA MET A 25 8.04 -4.33 -15.04
C MET A 25 9.40 -4.52 -14.34
N PRO A 26 10.16 -3.45 -14.08
CA PRO A 26 9.99 -2.09 -14.61
C PRO A 26 10.48 -1.95 -16.06
N GLY A 27 10.32 -0.74 -16.60
CA GLY A 27 11.10 -0.31 -17.77
C GLY A 27 12.55 0.06 -17.40
N PRO A 28 13.50 -0.03 -18.35
CA PRO A 28 13.37 -0.63 -19.68
C PRO A 28 13.26 -2.16 -19.62
N ALA A 29 12.45 -2.75 -20.51
CA ALA A 29 12.21 -4.18 -20.54
C ALA A 29 13.49 -4.98 -20.89
N LYS A 30 13.76 -6.03 -20.12
CA LYS A 30 14.91 -6.93 -20.33
C LYS A 30 14.59 -8.05 -21.30
N PHE A 31 13.38 -8.62 -21.22
CA PHE A 31 13.03 -9.83 -21.98
C PHE A 31 12.21 -9.56 -23.25
N ARG A 32 11.68 -8.34 -23.40
CA ARG A 32 10.72 -7.99 -24.47
C ARG A 32 11.25 -7.04 -25.55
N GLY A 33 12.56 -6.81 -25.56
CA GLY A 33 13.26 -6.11 -26.65
C GLY A 33 13.67 -7.07 -27.78
N VAL A 34 14.96 -7.05 -28.14
CA VAL A 34 15.54 -7.88 -29.20
C VAL A 34 15.26 -9.38 -29.01
N LEU A 35 15.25 -9.86 -27.76
CA LEU A 35 14.96 -11.26 -27.44
C LEU A 35 13.55 -11.70 -27.91
N LEU A 36 12.55 -10.82 -27.81
CA LEU A 36 11.20 -11.11 -28.31
C LEU A 36 11.16 -11.18 -29.84
N GLN A 37 11.92 -10.32 -30.52
CA GLN A 37 12.04 -10.38 -31.98
C GLN A 37 12.61 -11.73 -32.43
N HIS A 38 13.66 -12.21 -31.77
CA HIS A 38 14.22 -13.54 -32.02
C HIS A 38 13.24 -14.67 -31.69
N ALA A 39 12.46 -14.55 -30.61
CA ALA A 39 11.45 -15.55 -30.25
C ALA A 39 10.32 -15.67 -31.28
N LEU A 40 9.92 -14.56 -31.90
CA LEU A 40 8.95 -14.55 -33.01
C LEU A 40 9.54 -15.21 -34.26
N LEU A 41 10.79 -14.89 -34.62
CA LEU A 41 11.50 -15.49 -35.76
C LEU A 41 11.68 -17.01 -35.58
N ALA A 42 12.05 -17.42 -34.37
CA ALA A 42 12.21 -18.83 -33.99
C ALA A 42 10.88 -19.57 -33.79
N LYS A 43 9.74 -18.86 -33.89
CA LYS A 43 8.38 -19.38 -33.66
C LYS A 43 8.17 -19.99 -32.26
N THR A 44 9.00 -19.63 -31.29
CA THR A 44 8.80 -19.99 -29.88
C THR A 44 7.73 -19.10 -29.22
N VAL A 45 7.46 -17.93 -29.81
CA VAL A 45 6.26 -17.12 -29.56
C VAL A 45 5.51 -16.97 -30.88
N SER A 46 4.20 -17.19 -30.85
CA SER A 46 3.35 -16.91 -32.01
C SER A 46 2.89 -15.45 -32.01
N LEU A 47 2.68 -14.86 -33.20
CA LEU A 47 2.13 -13.51 -33.31
C LEU A 47 0.77 -13.40 -32.59
N ARG A 48 -0.08 -14.43 -32.71
CA ARG A 48 -1.35 -14.51 -31.99
C ARG A 48 -1.17 -14.45 -30.46
N ALA A 49 -0.17 -15.15 -29.90
CA ALA A 49 0.09 -15.11 -28.47
C ALA A 49 0.51 -13.70 -28.02
N LEU A 50 1.36 -13.03 -28.81
CA LEU A 50 1.76 -11.65 -28.56
C LEU A 50 0.57 -10.67 -28.67
N ASP A 51 -0.24 -10.79 -29.72
CA ASP A 51 -1.42 -9.94 -29.94
C ASP A 51 -2.40 -10.02 -28.77
N GLU A 52 -2.60 -11.20 -28.19
CA GLU A 52 -3.44 -11.33 -27.00
C GLU A 52 -2.85 -10.61 -25.77
N ARG A 53 -1.51 -10.57 -25.60
CA ARG A 53 -0.86 -9.79 -24.53
C ARG A 53 -1.07 -8.28 -24.75
N VAL A 54 -0.84 -7.83 -25.99
CA VAL A 54 -1.03 -6.43 -26.39
C VAL A 54 -2.48 -6.00 -26.19
N LYS A 55 -3.44 -6.84 -26.59
CA LYS A 55 -4.88 -6.57 -26.41
C LYS A 55 -5.26 -6.39 -24.94
N ASN A 56 -4.66 -7.16 -24.03
CA ASN A 56 -4.89 -6.99 -22.59
C ASN A 56 -4.31 -5.68 -22.05
N VAL A 57 -3.14 -5.25 -22.51
CA VAL A 57 -2.58 -3.93 -22.16
C VAL A 57 -3.46 -2.80 -22.71
N LEU A 58 -3.89 -2.89 -23.98
CA LEU A 58 -4.79 -1.89 -24.58
C LEU A 58 -6.14 -1.80 -23.89
N ARG A 59 -6.70 -2.93 -23.42
CA ARG A 59 -7.92 -2.95 -22.60
C ARG A 59 -7.73 -2.23 -21.25
N LEU A 60 -6.54 -2.33 -20.65
CA LEU A 60 -6.21 -1.58 -19.44
C LEU A 60 -6.14 -0.08 -19.75
N VAL A 61 -5.39 0.31 -20.79
CA VAL A 61 -5.29 1.71 -21.25
C VAL A 61 -6.68 2.31 -21.49
N HIS A 62 -7.53 1.61 -22.24
CA HIS A 62 -8.89 2.06 -22.51
C HIS A 62 -9.74 2.23 -21.23
N ARG A 63 -9.59 1.33 -20.26
CA ARG A 63 -10.31 1.43 -18.98
C ARG A 63 -9.86 2.64 -18.16
N VAL A 64 -8.55 2.88 -18.07
CA VAL A 64 -8.01 3.98 -17.25
C VAL A 64 -8.25 5.35 -17.90
N GLN A 65 -8.48 5.43 -19.21
CA GLN A 65 -8.89 6.68 -19.88
C GLN A 65 -10.18 7.29 -19.29
N ALA A 66 -11.08 6.47 -18.72
CA ALA A 66 -12.29 6.95 -18.06
C ALA A 66 -12.01 7.83 -16.83
N SER A 67 -10.80 7.74 -16.24
CA SER A 67 -10.38 8.59 -15.12
C SER A 67 -10.21 10.06 -15.50
N LYS A 68 -10.02 10.37 -16.80
CA LYS A 68 -9.72 11.71 -17.33
C LYS A 68 -8.46 12.36 -16.74
N ILE A 69 -7.60 11.59 -16.07
CA ILE A 69 -6.32 12.08 -15.56
C ILE A 69 -5.40 12.31 -16.77
N PRO A 70 -4.86 13.54 -16.96
CA PRO A 70 -3.92 13.82 -18.04
C PRO A 70 -2.65 12.97 -17.95
N GLU A 71 -2.04 12.67 -19.08
CA GLU A 71 -0.71 12.05 -19.10
C GLU A 71 0.29 12.96 -18.36
N ARG A 72 1.10 12.38 -17.46
CA ARG A 72 2.07 13.11 -16.62
C ARG A 72 1.43 14.24 -15.79
N ALA A 73 0.18 14.06 -15.37
CA ALA A 73 -0.44 14.95 -14.39
C ALA A 73 0.46 15.07 -13.14
N PRO A 74 0.60 16.29 -12.58
CA PRO A 74 1.35 16.45 -11.34
C PRO A 74 0.66 15.70 -10.21
N GLU A 75 1.45 15.25 -9.24
CA GLU A 75 0.90 14.75 -7.99
C GLU A 75 0.16 15.88 -7.26
N THR A 76 -1.00 15.55 -6.70
CA THR A 76 -1.82 16.49 -5.92
C THR A 76 -2.16 15.88 -4.57
N GLU A 77 -2.47 16.76 -3.62
CA GLU A 77 -2.91 16.34 -2.30
C GLU A 77 -4.43 16.20 -2.23
N ARG A 78 -4.89 15.22 -1.47
CA ARG A 78 -6.30 15.04 -1.11
C ARG A 78 -6.41 14.83 0.40
N ASN A 79 -6.17 15.90 1.15
CA ASN A 79 -6.15 15.88 2.61
C ASN A 79 -7.44 16.44 3.21
N LEU A 80 -8.58 15.82 2.87
CA LEU A 80 -9.92 16.29 3.23
C LEU A 80 -10.38 15.79 4.62
N PRO A 81 -11.16 16.58 5.39
CA PRO A 81 -11.73 16.13 6.67
C PRO A 81 -12.51 14.81 6.60
N GLU A 82 -13.27 14.59 5.54
CA GLU A 82 -14.09 13.38 5.36
C GLU A 82 -13.23 12.12 5.22
N ASP A 83 -12.14 12.21 4.43
CA ASP A 83 -11.20 11.11 4.24
C ASP A 83 -10.49 10.78 5.58
N ARG A 84 -10.17 11.79 6.39
CA ARG A 84 -9.53 11.61 7.71
C ARG A 84 -10.44 10.89 8.70
N GLU A 85 -11.72 11.26 8.76
CA GLU A 85 -12.68 10.57 9.65
C GLU A 85 -12.92 9.14 9.17
N LEU A 86 -13.01 8.89 7.86
CA LEU A 86 -13.12 7.53 7.32
C LEU A 86 -11.90 6.67 7.69
N LEU A 87 -10.68 7.19 7.52
CA LEU A 87 -9.45 6.47 7.89
C LEU A 87 -9.40 6.13 9.39
N LYS A 88 -9.87 7.05 10.23
CA LYS A 88 -9.97 6.85 11.68
C LYS A 88 -11.01 5.78 12.05
N GLU A 89 -12.17 5.78 11.39
CA GLU A 89 -13.19 4.73 11.57
C GLU A 89 -12.65 3.36 11.17
N LEU A 90 -12.03 3.24 9.99
CA LEU A 90 -11.40 2.00 9.53
C LEU A 90 -10.31 1.51 10.50
N ALA A 91 -9.51 2.42 11.04
CA ALA A 91 -8.50 2.08 12.04
C ALA A 91 -9.13 1.56 13.34
N TYR A 92 -10.25 2.13 13.79
CA TYR A 92 -10.96 1.67 14.99
C TYR A 92 -11.59 0.30 14.79
N GLU A 93 -12.21 0.05 13.63
CA GLU A 93 -12.79 -1.25 13.29
C GLU A 93 -11.73 -2.35 13.07
N GLY A 94 -10.51 -1.96 12.71
CA GLY A 94 -9.38 -2.89 12.57
C GLY A 94 -8.76 -3.37 13.88
N ILE A 95 -9.07 -2.75 15.02
CA ILE A 95 -8.51 -3.14 16.33
C ILE A 95 -9.23 -4.39 16.85
N VAL A 96 -8.47 -5.43 17.17
CA VAL A 96 -8.99 -6.68 17.74
C VAL A 96 -8.66 -6.76 19.23
N LEU A 97 -9.70 -6.84 20.07
CA LEU A 97 -9.55 -7.07 21.51
C LEU A 97 -9.22 -8.56 21.77
N LEU A 98 -7.95 -8.87 22.00
CA LEU A 98 -7.51 -10.24 22.23
C LEU A 98 -7.79 -10.74 23.66
N LYS A 99 -7.76 -9.86 24.66
CA LYS A 99 -7.90 -10.21 26.07
C LYS A 99 -8.46 -9.04 26.89
N ASN A 100 -9.40 -9.32 27.79
CA ASN A 100 -9.97 -8.33 28.72
C ASN A 100 -10.47 -8.99 30.02
N ASP A 101 -9.53 -9.49 30.83
CA ASP A 101 -9.84 -10.04 32.15
C ASP A 101 -10.30 -8.91 33.10
N ASP A 102 -11.14 -9.25 34.08
CA ASP A 102 -11.61 -8.33 35.13
C ASP A 102 -12.25 -7.01 34.64
N LYS A 103 -12.67 -6.96 33.36
CA LYS A 103 -13.26 -5.77 32.72
C LYS A 103 -12.35 -4.54 32.85
N VAL A 104 -11.04 -4.73 32.68
CA VAL A 104 -10.06 -3.62 32.70
C VAL A 104 -10.39 -2.56 31.65
N LEU A 105 -10.81 -2.98 30.46
CA LEU A 105 -11.32 -2.10 29.41
C LEU A 105 -12.85 -2.03 29.41
N PRO A 106 -13.45 -0.85 29.15
CA PRO A 106 -12.79 0.43 28.81
C PRO A 106 -12.18 1.15 30.03
N LEU A 107 -11.09 1.88 29.80
CA LEU A 107 -10.41 2.65 30.86
C LEU A 107 -11.29 3.78 31.42
N ASN A 108 -11.16 4.05 32.71
CA ASN A 108 -11.83 5.19 33.36
C ASN A 108 -11.05 6.49 33.10
N ARG A 109 -11.63 7.36 32.27
CA ARG A 109 -11.05 8.67 31.87
C ARG A 109 -10.78 9.65 33.01
N ARG A 110 -11.31 9.42 34.21
CA ARG A 110 -11.08 10.28 35.40
C ARG A 110 -9.80 9.93 36.16
N LYS A 111 -9.22 8.75 35.92
CA LYS A 111 -8.00 8.32 36.60
C LYS A 111 -6.76 8.88 35.90
N LYS A 112 -5.66 8.99 36.65
CA LYS A 112 -4.34 9.21 36.07
C LYS A 112 -3.91 7.98 35.29
N VAL A 113 -3.20 8.20 34.18
CA VAL A 113 -2.75 7.17 33.25
C VAL A 113 -1.23 7.27 33.13
N LEU A 114 -0.53 6.16 33.40
CA LEU A 114 0.86 6.00 33.03
C LEU A 114 0.90 5.28 31.68
N VAL A 115 1.52 5.92 30.68
CA VAL A 115 1.77 5.34 29.36
C VAL A 115 3.23 4.90 29.32
N VAL A 116 3.48 3.63 29.03
CA VAL A 116 4.84 3.07 28.97
C VAL A 116 5.09 2.41 27.62
N GLY A 117 6.24 2.72 27.02
CA GLY A 117 6.79 1.95 25.91
C GLY A 117 7.24 2.79 24.72
N PRO A 118 8.17 2.27 23.91
CA PRO A 118 8.84 3.02 22.84
C PRO A 118 7.88 3.47 21.74
N ASN A 119 6.78 2.75 21.50
CA ASN A 119 5.80 3.09 20.46
C ASN A 119 4.74 4.10 20.93
N ALA A 120 4.75 4.53 22.19
CA ALA A 120 3.77 5.51 22.66
C ALA A 120 3.88 6.87 21.96
N PRO A 121 5.08 7.48 21.79
CA PRO A 121 5.24 8.76 21.08
C PRO A 121 5.29 8.62 19.55
N TYR A 122 5.30 7.39 19.00
CA TYR A 122 5.40 7.17 17.56
C TYR A 122 4.18 6.44 17.01
N ALA A 123 3.55 6.99 15.97
CA ALA A 123 2.50 6.27 15.26
C ALA A 123 3.13 5.23 14.31
N ILE A 124 2.95 3.94 14.62
CA ILE A 124 3.29 2.85 13.70
C ILE A 124 2.07 2.58 12.80
N TYR A 125 1.93 3.39 11.75
CA TYR A 125 0.76 3.37 10.86
C TYR A 125 0.92 2.48 9.62
N SER A 126 2.13 2.03 9.31
CA SER A 126 2.39 1.12 8.20
C SER A 126 3.64 0.28 8.45
N GLY A 127 3.78 -0.81 7.68
CA GLY A 127 5.04 -1.53 7.56
C GLY A 127 6.06 -0.78 6.68
N GLY A 128 7.17 -1.44 6.35
CA GLY A 128 8.18 -0.89 5.44
C GLY A 128 7.96 -1.27 3.96
N GLY A 129 8.90 -0.84 3.11
CA GLY A 129 8.98 -1.27 1.71
C GLY A 129 8.06 -0.50 0.77
N SER A 130 7.59 -1.15 -0.29
CA SER A 130 6.75 -0.52 -1.34
C SER A 130 5.37 -0.08 -0.85
N ALA A 131 4.93 -0.56 0.31
CA ALA A 131 3.67 -0.15 0.95
C ALA A 131 3.82 1.08 1.86
N LEU A 132 5.05 1.51 2.16
CA LEU A 132 5.29 2.71 2.97
C LEU A 132 4.96 3.95 2.15
N SER A 133 4.16 4.83 2.73
CA SER A 133 3.88 6.16 2.18
C SER A 133 3.97 7.20 3.29
N THR A 134 4.39 8.41 2.93
CA THR A 134 4.46 9.55 3.86
C THR A 134 3.03 10.05 4.11
N PRO A 135 2.51 9.96 5.34
CA PRO A 135 1.17 10.44 5.64
C PRO A 135 1.16 11.97 5.72
N TYR A 136 0.00 12.59 5.50
CA TYR A 136 -0.16 14.03 5.72
C TYR A 136 0.10 14.43 7.18
N TYR A 137 -0.32 13.58 8.11
CA TYR A 137 -0.04 13.66 9.54
C TYR A 137 -0.33 12.30 10.17
N TYR A 138 0.11 12.11 11.40
CA TYR A 138 -0.28 10.96 12.22
C TYR A 138 -0.58 11.44 13.64
N VAL A 139 -1.29 10.63 14.41
CA VAL A 139 -1.53 10.84 15.83
C VAL A 139 -0.95 9.64 16.56
N SER A 140 0.05 9.88 17.40
CA SER A 140 0.64 8.83 18.22
C SER A 140 -0.33 8.34 19.32
N PRO A 141 -0.17 7.12 19.84
CA PRO A 141 -0.97 6.65 20.97
C PRO A 141 -0.91 7.59 22.19
N LEU A 142 0.27 8.17 22.48
CA LEU A 142 0.44 9.11 23.57
C LEU A 142 -0.38 10.39 23.34
N GLU A 143 -0.28 11.01 22.16
CA GLU A 143 -1.07 12.21 21.83
C GLU A 143 -2.57 11.94 21.88
N ALA A 144 -3.02 10.80 21.35
CA ALA A 144 -4.43 10.41 21.37
C ALA A 144 -4.95 10.24 22.80
N ILE A 145 -4.21 9.53 23.67
CA ILE A 145 -4.60 9.33 25.07
C ILE A 145 -4.63 10.68 25.81
N THR A 146 -3.58 11.50 25.66
CA THR A 146 -3.49 12.83 26.27
C THR A 146 -4.65 13.73 25.87
N SER A 147 -5.05 13.73 24.60
CA SER A 147 -6.19 14.50 24.11
C SER A 147 -7.53 14.11 24.76
N ILE A 148 -7.65 12.87 25.25
CA ILE A 148 -8.89 12.34 25.84
C ILE A 148 -8.94 12.57 27.36
N VAL A 149 -7.84 12.35 28.08
CA VAL A 149 -7.83 12.37 29.56
C VAL A 149 -7.29 13.68 30.17
N GLY A 150 -6.60 14.49 29.37
CA GLY A 150 -5.91 15.72 29.78
C GLY A 150 -4.45 15.48 30.15
N ASP A 151 -3.58 16.41 29.75
CA ASP A 151 -2.13 16.35 29.96
C ASP A 151 -1.75 16.22 31.44
N GLU A 152 -2.50 16.86 32.34
CA GLU A 152 -2.26 16.81 33.78
C GLU A 152 -2.47 15.41 34.40
N LYS A 153 -3.10 14.50 33.66
CA LYS A 153 -3.37 13.13 34.09
C LYS A 153 -2.47 12.10 33.43
N VAL A 154 -1.63 12.49 32.48
CA VAL A 154 -0.75 11.56 31.76
C VAL A 154 0.67 11.67 32.30
N VAL A 155 1.25 10.51 32.62
CA VAL A 155 2.70 10.37 32.81
C VAL A 155 3.19 9.46 31.71
N TYR A 156 4.30 9.80 31.08
CA TYR A 156 4.93 8.98 30.06
C TYR A 156 6.29 8.51 30.54
N ASP A 157 6.59 7.23 30.29
CA ASP A 157 7.91 6.65 30.44
C ASP A 157 8.25 5.83 29.20
N PHE A 158 9.48 5.94 28.70
CA PHE A 158 9.93 5.13 27.56
C PHE A 158 9.99 3.64 27.94
N GLY A 159 10.20 3.34 29.22
CA GLY A 159 10.33 2.00 29.77
C GLY A 159 11.77 1.50 29.64
N ALA A 160 12.01 0.59 28.71
CA ALA A 160 13.31 -0.05 28.50
C ALA A 160 13.72 0.01 27.02
N TYR A 161 15.03 0.02 26.79
CA TYR A 161 15.67 -0.01 25.48
C TYR A 161 15.97 -1.45 25.03
#